data_AF-A0A6P0YEI9-F1
#
_entry.id   AF-A0A6P0YEI9-F1
#
_cell.length_a   1.000
_cell.length_b   1.000
_cell.length_c   1.000
_cell.angle_alpha   90.00
_cell.angle_beta   90.00
_cell.angle_gamma   90.00
#
_symmetry.space_group_name_H-M   'P 1'
#
loop_
_entity.id
_entity.type
_entity.pdbx_description
1 polymer ?
#
loop_
_entity_poly.entity_id
_entity_poly.type
_entity_poly.pdbx_seq_one_letter_code
_entity_poly.pdbx_strand_id
1 'polypeptide(L)'
;MDVETREIVGADIGDRSQQSAQNLWRCLPGFYGQCAVCYSDFGEAYEIILPSMRHQAVGKETGKTSDIERFNNTMGQQRIGRLVRKT
;
A
#
# COMPACT_ATOMS: atom_id res chain seq x y z
N MET A 1 -4.31 -2.96 2.69
CA MET A 1 -5.70 -2.96 3.17
C MET A 1 -6.37 -4.18 2.59
N ASP A 2 -7.12 -4.91 3.42
CA ASP A 2 -7.94 -6.02 2.94
C ASP A 2 -9.17 -5.48 2.20
N VAL A 3 -9.49 -6.02 1.03
CA VAL A 3 -10.58 -5.51 0.17
C VAL A 3 -11.96 -5.90 0.72
N GLU A 4 -12.08 -7.04 1.39
CA GLU A 4 -13.33 -7.57 1.91
C GLU A 4 -13.68 -6.91 3.25
N THR A 5 -12.72 -6.84 4.19
CA THR A 5 -12.96 -6.28 5.53
C THR A 5 -12.72 -4.78 5.61
N ARG A 6 -12.01 -4.19 4.63
CA ARG A 6 -11.50 -2.81 4.65
C ARG A 6 -10.52 -2.51 5.79
N GLU A 7 -9.95 -3.52 6.42
CA GLU A 7 -9.01 -3.34 7.52
C GLU A 7 -7.57 -3.11 7.01
N ILE A 8 -6.82 -2.33 7.80
CA ILE A 8 -5.38 -2.15 7.56
C ILE A 8 -4.63 -3.28 8.24
N VAL A 9 -4.24 -4.28 7.45
CA VAL A 9 -3.52 -5.49 7.89
C VAL A 9 -2.01 -5.29 8.11
N GLY A 10 -1.48 -4.15 7.67
CA GLY A 10 -0.07 -3.79 7.82
C GLY A 10 0.18 -2.38 7.31
N ALA A 11 1.12 -1.69 7.93
CA ALA A 11 1.52 -0.33 7.56
C ALA A 11 3.02 -0.13 7.87
N ASP A 12 3.72 0.50 6.94
CA ASP A 12 5.09 0.95 7.10
C ASP A 12 5.16 2.43 6.72
N ILE A 13 5.79 3.24 7.57
CA ILE A 13 5.96 4.67 7.35
C ILE A 13 7.39 4.90 6.86
N GLY A 14 7.54 5.03 5.55
CA GLY A 14 8.84 5.16 4.91
C GLY A 14 8.86 6.17 3.76
N ASP A 15 10.02 6.26 3.13
CA ASP A 15 10.35 7.18 2.03
C ASP A 15 9.90 6.71 0.64
N ARG A 16 9.05 5.67 0.58
CA ARG A 16 8.64 4.97 -0.66
C ARG A 16 9.80 4.33 -1.43
N SER A 17 10.97 4.16 -0.80
CA SER A 17 12.05 3.36 -1.38
C SER A 17 11.69 1.87 -1.42
N GLN A 18 12.48 1.12 -2.18
CA GLN A 18 12.41 -0.34 -2.18
C GLN A 18 12.57 -0.94 -0.77
N GLN A 19 13.43 -0.35 0.07
CA GLN A 19 13.62 -0.84 1.43
C GLN A 19 12.36 -0.69 2.28
N SER A 20 11.69 0.46 2.18
CA SER A 20 10.41 0.72 2.86
C SER A 20 9.31 -0.22 2.36
N ALA A 21 9.23 -0.45 1.05
CA ALA A 21 8.28 -1.42 0.48
C ALA A 21 8.58 -2.87 0.92
N GLN A 22 9.85 -3.23 1.15
CA GLN A 22 10.21 -4.54 1.68
C GLN A 22 9.80 -4.69 3.16
N ASN A 23 9.95 -3.62 3.95
CA ASN A 23 9.49 -3.59 5.33
C ASN A 23 7.97 -3.73 5.41
N LEU A 24 7.25 -3.03 4.52
CA LEU A 24 5.80 -3.18 4.38
C LEU A 24 5.41 -4.64 4.11
N TRP A 25 6.09 -5.30 3.17
CA TRP A 25 5.83 -6.71 2.86
C TRP A 25 6.08 -7.63 4.05
N ARG A 26 7.16 -7.39 4.82
CA ARG A 26 7.49 -8.17 6.02
C ARG A 26 6.52 -7.95 7.18
N CYS A 27 5.89 -6.77 7.25
CA CYS A 27 4.90 -6.45 8.27
C CYS A 27 3.59 -7.23 8.07
N LEU A 28 3.29 -7.65 6.84
CA LEU A 28 2.08 -8.39 6.55
C LEU A 28 2.09 -9.78 7.22
N PRO A 29 0.95 -10.22 7.79
CA PRO A 29 0.84 -11.58 8.30
C PRO A 29 1.13 -12.60 7.20
N GLY A 30 1.85 -13.66 7.54
CA GLY A 30 2.36 -14.64 6.56
C GLY A 30 1.29 -15.31 5.70
N PHE A 31 0.02 -15.35 6.15
CA PHE A 31 -1.11 -15.83 5.36
C PHE A 31 -1.41 -14.94 4.14
N TYR A 32 -1.37 -13.61 4.30
CA TYR A 32 -1.56 -12.67 3.19
C TYR A 32 -0.42 -12.77 2.18
N GLY A 33 0.82 -12.91 2.65
CA GLY A 33 1.97 -13.11 1.75
C GLY A 33 1.88 -14.39 0.91
N GLN A 34 1.20 -15.42 1.41
CA GLN A 34 1.09 -16.74 0.76
C GLN A 34 -0.13 -16.90 -0.13
N CYS A 35 -1.19 -16.11 0.05
CA CYS A 35 -2.46 -16.33 -0.64
C CYS A 35 -3.08 -15.07 -1.26
N ALA A 36 -2.66 -13.87 -0.86
CA ALA A 36 -3.33 -12.64 -1.30
C ALA A 36 -2.93 -12.21 -2.72
N VAL A 37 -3.90 -11.66 -3.44
CA VAL A 37 -3.68 -10.89 -4.68
C VAL A 37 -3.48 -9.43 -4.27
N CYS A 38 -2.38 -8.84 -4.71
CA CYS A 38 -2.01 -7.48 -4.33
C CYS A 38 -2.33 -6.52 -5.48
N TYR A 39 -3.16 -5.51 -5.20
CA TYR A 39 -3.41 -4.39 -6.09
C TYR A 39 -2.57 -3.20 -5.65
N SER A 40 -1.72 -2.68 -6.53
CA SER A 40 -0.99 -1.44 -6.28
C SER A 40 -1.04 -0.52 -7.49
N ASP A 41 -0.60 0.72 -7.28
CA ASP A 41 -0.25 1.62 -8.37
C ASP A 41 1.04 1.16 -9.07
N PHE A 42 1.38 1.83 -10.18
CA PHE A 42 2.58 1.57 -10.99
C PHE A 42 3.89 2.04 -10.32
N GLY A 43 4.01 1.91 -9.00
CA GLY A 43 5.23 2.25 -8.27
C GLY A 43 6.34 1.20 -8.51
N GLU A 44 7.51 1.65 -8.98
CA GLU A 44 8.68 0.79 -9.31
C GLU A 44 9.13 -0.10 -8.14
N ALA A 45 8.98 0.37 -6.90
CA ALA A 45 9.36 -0.39 -5.71
C ALA A 45 8.48 -1.64 -5.50
N TYR A 46 7.22 -1.60 -5.92
CA TYR A 46 6.28 -2.71 -5.72
C TYR A 46 6.45 -3.82 -6.75
N GLU A 47 6.84 -3.48 -7.98
CA GLU A 47 7.08 -4.44 -9.06
C GLU A 47 8.20 -5.45 -8.70
N ILE A 48 9.21 -5.01 -7.96
CA ILE A 48 10.38 -5.83 -7.59
C ILE A 48 10.08 -6.73 -6.38
N ILE A 49 9.21 -6.28 -5.47
CA ILE A 49 9.04 -6.90 -4.14
C ILE A 49 7.83 -7.82 -4.11
N LEU A 50 6.77 -7.47 -4.83
CA LEU A 50 5.56 -8.27 -4.86
C LEU A 50 5.71 -9.44 -5.83
N PRO A 51 5.16 -10.63 -5.50
CA PRO A 51 5.21 -11.78 -6.40
C PRO A 51 4.51 -11.46 -7.72
N SER A 52 5.24 -11.49 -8.83
CA SER A 52 4.76 -11.12 -10.18
C SER A 52 3.50 -11.86 -10.63
N MET A 53 3.29 -13.08 -10.14
CA MET A 53 2.11 -13.90 -10.49
C MET A 53 0.82 -13.45 -9.79
N ARG A 54 0.92 -12.63 -8.74
CA ARG A 54 -0.21 -12.20 -7.88
C ARG A 54 -0.30 -10.68 -7.72
N HIS A 55 0.70 -9.97 -8.22
CA HIS A 55 0.70 -8.52 -8.28
C HIS A 55 -0.05 -8.05 -9.52
N GLN A 56 -1.04 -7.20 -9.33
CA GLN A 56 -1.73 -6.50 -10.40
C GLN A 56 -1.54 -5.01 -10.20
N ALA A 57 -0.63 -4.42 -10.98
CA ALA A 57 -0.54 -2.98 -11.11
C ALA A 57 -1.80 -2.48 -11.82
N VAL A 58 -2.58 -1.64 -11.14
CA VAL A 58 -3.87 -1.16 -11.62
C VAL A 58 -3.88 0.35 -11.73
N GLY A 59 -4.42 0.85 -12.84
CA GLY A 59 -4.64 2.27 -13.05
C GLY A 59 -5.84 2.79 -12.27
N LYS A 60 -5.93 4.12 -12.19
CA LYS A 60 -6.99 4.84 -11.48
C LYS A 60 -8.38 4.51 -12.02
N GLU A 61 -8.48 4.17 -13.30
CA GLU A 61 -9.72 3.77 -13.97
C GLU A 61 -10.38 2.52 -13.36
N THR A 62 -9.63 1.68 -12.65
CA THR A 62 -10.17 0.45 -12.05
C THR A 62 -10.90 0.68 -10.73
N GLY A 63 -10.69 1.82 -10.07
CA GLY A 63 -11.26 2.13 -8.76
C GLY A 63 -10.75 1.27 -7.59
N LYS A 64 -9.91 0.25 -7.84
CA LYS A 64 -9.44 -0.69 -6.80
C LYS A 64 -8.49 -0.06 -5.76
N THR A 65 -7.82 1.04 -6.12
CA THR A 65 -6.95 1.80 -5.20
C THR A 65 -7.67 2.95 -4.50
N SER A 66 -8.95 3.21 -4.83
CA SER A 66 -9.67 4.40 -4.33
C SER A 66 -9.86 4.40 -2.82
N ASP A 67 -10.11 3.23 -2.23
CA ASP A 67 -10.30 3.09 -0.79
C ASP A 67 -9.01 3.40 -0.01
N ILE A 68 -7.85 2.91 -0.46
CA ILE A 68 -6.57 3.18 0.20
C ILE A 68 -6.09 4.63 -0.04
N GLU A 69 -6.37 5.20 -1.21
CA GLU A 69 -6.13 6.62 -1.48
C GLU A 69 -6.95 7.53 -0.56
N ARG A 70 -8.22 7.18 -0.34
CA ARG A 70 -9.08 7.88 0.62
C ARG A 70 -8.51 7.80 2.03
N PHE A 71 -8.12 6.60 2.47
CA PHE A 71 -7.51 6.41 3.79
C PHE A 71 -6.24 7.28 3.95
N ASN A 72 -5.35 7.25 2.96
CA ASN A 72 -4.11 8.04 2.95
C ASN A 72 -4.39 9.54 3.00
N ASN A 73 -5.40 10.03 2.27
CA ASN A 73 -5.83 11.43 2.33
C ASN A 73 -6.36 11.82 3.72
N THR A 74 -7.20 10.98 4.34
CA THR A 74 -7.72 11.27 5.69
C THR A 74 -6.60 11.26 6.74
N MET A 75 -5.72 10.26 6.71
CA MET A 75 -4.64 10.16 7.68
C MET A 75 -3.60 11.26 7.44
N GLY A 76 -2.91 11.23 6.30
CA GLY A 76 -1.77 12.08 6.01
C GLY A 76 -2.13 13.56 5.90
N GLN A 77 -3.22 13.90 5.21
CA GLN A 77 -3.56 15.30 4.94
C GLN A 77 -4.42 15.93 6.02
N GLN A 78 -5.48 15.23 6.46
CA GLN A 78 -6.49 15.82 7.35
C GLN A 78 -6.14 15.68 8.82
N ARG A 79 -5.64 14.51 9.26
CA ARG A 79 -5.35 14.25 10.68
C ARG A 79 -3.95 14.65 11.11
N ILE A 80 -2.94 14.27 10.33
CA ILE A 80 -1.52 14.52 10.66
C ILE A 80 -0.81 15.44 9.66
N GLY A 81 -1.55 16.34 9.00
CA GLY A 81 -1.01 17.22 7.96
C GLY A 81 0.16 18.11 8.40
N ARG A 82 0.35 18.34 9.71
CA ARG A 82 1.52 19.05 10.24
C ARG A 82 2.83 18.27 10.07
N LEU A 83 2.78 16.94 10.08
CA LEU A 83 3.95 16.07 9.94
C LEU A 83 4.37 15.86 8.48
N VAL A 84 3.45 16.08 7.53
CA VAL A 84 3.67 15.79 6.10
C VAL A 84 4.05 17.06 5.31
N ARG A 85 3.78 18.25 5.85
CA ARG A 85 4.14 19.51 5.19
C ARG A 85 5.65 19.74 5.28
N LYS A 86 6.30 19.89 4.13
CA LYS A 86 7.63 20.50 4.06
C LYS A 86 7.49 22.00 4.30
N THR A 87 8.14 22.51 5.34
CA THR A 87 8.40 23.94 5.53
C THR A 87 9.50 24.41 4.61
#